data_AF-A0A5C8AJT8-F1
#
_entry.id   AF-A0A5C8AJT8-F1
#
_cell.length_a   1.000
_cell.length_b   1.000
_cell.length_c   1.000
_cell.angle_alpha   90.00
_cell.angle_beta   90.00
_cell.angle_gamma   90.00
#
_symmetry.space_group_name_H-M   'P 1'
#
loop_
_entity.id
_entity.type
_entity.pdbx_description
1 polymer ?
#
loop_
_entity_poly.entity_id
_entity_poly.type
_entity_poly.pdbx_seq_one_letter_code
_entity_poly.pdbx_strand_id
1 'polypeptide(L)'
;MRDELIVKSGQFGGGAFTRALEELIASGFVSKYRGFGKKSKQTLFRLSDEYTRFYLQFIEPNKNQGDHFWKTMFQKQSYISWAGFNFETICLKHIQQIKKALKIEGIHSVHSAWSNETAQVDLVIKRADRWVNLCEMKFHTTRFQIDKKGAENLRNKVDQLKKEIGPSYAVTLTFITTFGIVENSYYHELVENEFTMEILFDEIS
;
A
#
# COMPACT_ATOMS: atom_id res chain seq x y z
N MET A 1 -10.82 5.98 7.87
CA MET A 1 -10.70 6.18 9.35
C MET A 1 -11.90 5.55 10.07
N ARG A 2 -11.89 5.41 11.41
CA ARG A 2 -13.02 4.82 12.17
C ARG A 2 -14.35 5.53 11.90
N ASP A 3 -14.33 6.87 11.93
CA ASP A 3 -15.55 7.66 11.76
C ASP A 3 -16.14 7.51 10.36
N GLU A 4 -15.30 7.39 9.34
CA GLU A 4 -15.74 7.06 7.97
C GLU A 4 -16.38 5.68 7.88
N LEU A 5 -15.86 4.68 8.62
CA LEU A 5 -16.46 3.34 8.65
C LEU A 5 -17.85 3.38 9.29
N ILE A 6 -18.02 4.16 10.35
CA ILE A 6 -19.33 4.36 11.00
C ILE A 6 -20.33 4.96 10.01
N VAL A 7 -19.93 6.04 9.34
CA VAL A 7 -20.77 6.71 8.32
C VAL A 7 -21.11 5.76 7.18
N LYS A 8 -20.13 5.03 6.63
CA LYS A 8 -20.35 4.11 5.50
C LYS A 8 -21.14 2.86 5.85
N SER A 9 -21.01 2.35 7.07
CA SER A 9 -21.71 1.14 7.52
C SER A 9 -23.14 1.42 7.98
N GLY A 10 -23.49 2.68 8.25
CA GLY A 10 -24.77 3.05 8.85
C GLY A 10 -24.96 2.55 10.28
N GLN A 11 -23.89 2.05 10.92
CA GLN A 11 -23.93 1.49 12.28
C GLN A 11 -23.73 2.59 13.33
N PHE A 12 -24.24 2.37 14.54
CA PHE A 12 -23.99 3.28 15.66
C PHE A 12 -22.55 3.13 16.19
N GLY A 13 -21.85 4.25 16.38
CA GLY A 13 -20.45 4.33 16.79
C GLY A 13 -20.14 3.97 18.26
N GLY A 14 -20.86 3.01 18.86
CA GLY A 14 -20.75 2.62 20.27
C GLY A 14 -19.83 1.42 20.54
N GLY A 15 -19.92 0.85 21.75
CA GLY A 15 -19.07 -0.27 22.20
C GLY A 15 -19.19 -1.54 21.35
N ALA A 16 -20.39 -1.85 20.84
CA ALA A 16 -20.61 -2.99 19.96
C ALA A 16 -19.83 -2.88 18.64
N PHE A 17 -19.82 -1.69 18.02
CA PHE A 17 -19.04 -1.43 16.81
C PHE A 17 -17.54 -1.61 17.06
N THR A 18 -17.05 -1.10 18.20
CA THR A 18 -15.64 -1.26 18.57
C THR A 18 -15.29 -2.73 18.77
N ARG A 19 -16.12 -3.51 19.47
CA ARG A 19 -15.89 -4.94 19.66
C ARG A 19 -15.87 -5.70 18.34
N ALA A 20 -16.85 -5.47 17.46
CA ALA A 20 -16.88 -6.10 16.15
C ALA A 20 -15.63 -5.76 15.31
N LEU A 21 -15.17 -4.51 15.36
CA LEU A 21 -13.95 -4.10 14.66
C LEU A 21 -12.69 -4.76 15.25
N GLU A 22 -12.61 -4.91 16.57
CA GLU A 22 -11.53 -5.61 17.24
C GLU A 22 -11.52 -7.12 16.90
N GLU A 23 -12.69 -7.75 16.84
CA GLU A 23 -12.85 -9.15 16.42
C GLU A 23 -12.41 -9.36 14.96
N LEU A 24 -12.77 -8.44 14.05
CA LEU A 24 -12.32 -8.47 12.66
C LEU A 24 -10.79 -8.30 12.54
N ILE A 25 -10.18 -7.50 13.43
CA ILE A 25 -8.72 -7.34 13.47
C ILE A 25 -8.06 -8.59 14.01
N ALA A 26 -8.56 -9.13 15.12
CA ALA A 26 -8.04 -10.35 15.73
C ALA A 26 -8.14 -11.56 14.79
N SER A 27 -9.19 -11.60 13.97
CA SER A 27 -9.42 -12.65 12.97
C SER A 27 -8.65 -12.43 11.65
N GLY A 28 -7.89 -11.34 11.52
CA GLY A 28 -7.08 -11.04 10.32
C GLY A 28 -7.84 -10.46 9.13
N PHE A 29 -9.16 -10.27 9.23
CA PHE A 29 -9.96 -9.65 8.16
C PHE A 29 -9.62 -8.18 7.95
N VAL A 30 -9.27 -7.46 9.03
CA VAL A 30 -8.95 -6.03 8.99
C VAL A 30 -7.57 -5.79 9.62
N SER A 31 -6.73 -4.99 8.96
CA SER A 31 -5.47 -4.49 9.56
C SER A 31 -5.59 -3.04 9.98
N LYS A 32 -4.85 -2.72 11.03
CA LYS A 32 -4.75 -1.40 11.63
C LYS A 32 -3.40 -0.78 11.27
N TYR A 33 -3.40 0.31 10.49
CA TYR A 33 -2.19 1.04 10.11
C TYR A 33 -2.07 2.36 10.86
N ARG A 34 -0.86 2.66 11.33
CA ARG A 34 -0.53 3.95 11.94
C ARG A 34 -0.30 4.98 10.84
N GLY A 35 -0.93 6.14 10.99
CA GLY A 35 -0.61 7.31 10.17
C GLY A 35 0.77 7.87 10.55
N PHE A 36 1.53 8.24 9.54
CA PHE A 36 2.86 8.84 9.68
C PHE A 36 2.79 10.09 10.57
N GLY A 37 3.66 10.16 11.59
CA GLY A 37 3.77 11.33 12.48
C GLY A 37 2.58 11.60 13.41
N LYS A 38 1.52 10.79 13.37
CA LYS A 38 0.26 11.06 14.10
C LYS A 38 0.15 10.23 15.38
N LYS A 39 -0.24 10.88 16.49
CA LYS A 39 -0.72 10.19 17.71
C LYS A 39 -2.05 9.48 17.41
N SER A 40 -2.37 8.41 18.12
CA SER A 40 -3.35 7.33 17.81
C SER A 40 -4.73 7.66 17.19
N LYS A 41 -5.18 8.92 17.18
CA LYS A 41 -6.49 9.39 16.68
C LYS A 41 -6.69 9.32 15.16
N GLN A 42 -5.66 9.02 14.36
CA GLN A 42 -5.81 8.88 12.89
C GLN A 42 -5.34 7.50 12.40
N THR A 43 -5.88 6.47 13.04
CA THR A 43 -5.68 5.09 12.62
C THR A 43 -6.44 4.82 11.32
N LEU A 44 -5.75 4.26 10.32
CA LEU A 44 -6.35 3.74 9.10
C LEU A 44 -6.69 2.26 9.26
N PHE A 45 -7.87 1.86 8.79
CA PHE A 45 -8.33 0.48 8.77
C PHE A 45 -8.43 0.00 7.32
N ARG A 46 -7.89 -1.17 7.03
CA ARG A 46 -7.86 -1.75 5.69
C ARG A 46 -8.34 -3.20 5.73
N LEU A 47 -9.22 -3.58 4.81
CA LEU A 47 -9.54 -4.99 4.60
C LEU A 47 -8.25 -5.71 4.16
N SER A 48 -7.87 -6.73 4.92
CA SER A 48 -6.58 -7.41 4.81
C SER A 48 -6.69 -8.87 4.43
N ASP A 49 -7.90 -9.42 4.43
CA ASP A 49 -8.16 -10.74 3.87
C ASP A 49 -8.46 -10.63 2.37
N GLU A 50 -7.52 -11.10 1.56
CA GLU A 50 -7.60 -11.07 0.11
C GLU A 50 -8.74 -11.95 -0.40
N TYR A 51 -9.01 -13.08 0.26
CA TYR A 51 -10.06 -14.02 -0.15
C TYR A 51 -11.45 -13.44 0.08
N THR A 52 -11.76 -12.91 1.27
CA THR A 52 -13.07 -12.28 1.54
C THR A 52 -13.33 -11.14 0.58
N ARG A 53 -12.31 -10.33 0.29
CA ARG A 53 -12.44 -9.25 -0.70
C ARG A 53 -12.76 -9.81 -2.08
N PHE A 54 -12.07 -10.86 -2.52
CA PHE A 54 -12.35 -11.53 -3.79
C PHE A 54 -13.76 -12.13 -3.81
N TYR A 55 -14.17 -12.78 -2.73
CA TYR A 55 -15.45 -13.44 -2.61
C TYR A 55 -16.60 -12.45 -2.72
N LEU A 56 -16.58 -11.39 -1.91
CA LEU A 56 -17.65 -10.37 -1.89
C LEU A 56 -17.73 -9.61 -3.22
N GLN A 57 -16.59 -9.39 -3.89
CA GLN A 57 -16.55 -8.61 -5.13
C GLN A 57 -16.85 -9.45 -6.38
N PHE A 58 -16.38 -10.70 -6.43
CA PHE A 58 -16.40 -11.50 -7.66
C PHE A 58 -17.12 -12.83 -7.53
N ILE A 59 -17.06 -13.53 -6.39
CA ILE A 59 -17.72 -14.84 -6.27
C ILE A 59 -19.22 -14.64 -6.01
N GLU A 60 -19.57 -13.95 -4.93
CA GLU A 60 -20.95 -13.82 -4.47
C GLU A 60 -21.90 -13.22 -5.50
N PRO A 61 -21.56 -12.12 -6.20
CA PRO A 61 -22.44 -11.54 -7.21
C PRO A 61 -22.56 -12.37 -8.49
N ASN A 62 -21.69 -13.37 -8.70
CA ASN A 62 -21.52 -14.07 -9.98
C ASN A 62 -21.62 -15.60 -9.88
N LYS A 63 -22.24 -16.13 -8.83
CA LYS A 63 -22.34 -17.58 -8.53
C LYS A 63 -22.85 -18.45 -9.71
N ASN A 64 -23.55 -17.87 -10.68
CA ASN A 64 -24.24 -18.59 -11.77
C ASN A 64 -23.79 -18.16 -13.19
N GLN A 65 -22.58 -17.60 -13.36
CA GLN A 65 -22.15 -17.02 -14.66
C GLN A 65 -21.64 -18.06 -15.70
N GLY A 66 -21.62 -19.35 -15.35
CA GLY A 66 -21.25 -20.44 -16.27
C GLY A 66 -19.76 -20.51 -16.64
N ASP A 67 -19.43 -21.38 -17.60
CA ASP A 67 -18.06 -21.60 -18.05
C ASP A 67 -17.45 -20.34 -18.70
N HIS A 68 -16.13 -20.19 -18.60
CA HIS A 68 -15.35 -19.06 -19.17
C HIS A 68 -15.53 -17.68 -18.51
N PHE A 69 -16.44 -17.51 -17.56
CA PHE A 69 -16.60 -16.26 -16.80
C PHE A 69 -15.30 -15.79 -16.15
N TRP A 70 -14.55 -16.69 -15.51
CA TRP A 70 -13.31 -16.33 -14.82
C TRP A 70 -12.24 -15.80 -15.78
N LYS A 71 -12.08 -16.41 -16.96
CA LYS A 71 -11.10 -15.98 -17.98
C LYS A 71 -11.38 -14.55 -18.46
N THR A 72 -12.65 -14.22 -18.70
CA THR A 72 -13.05 -12.87 -19.12
C THR A 72 -12.99 -11.87 -17.97
N MET A 73 -13.32 -12.29 -16.75
CA MET A 73 -13.26 -11.45 -15.56
C MET A 73 -11.84 -10.96 -15.27
N PHE A 74 -10.83 -11.83 -15.38
CA PHE A 74 -9.43 -11.48 -15.12
C PHE A 74 -8.86 -10.41 -16.05
N GLN A 75 -9.48 -10.19 -17.21
CA GLN A 75 -9.09 -9.12 -18.15
C GLN A 75 -9.77 -7.78 -17.84
N LYS A 76 -10.79 -7.76 -16.98
CA LYS A 76 -11.55 -6.54 -16.67
C LYS A 76 -10.74 -5.61 -15.78
N GLN A 77 -10.92 -4.30 -15.98
CA GLN A 77 -10.33 -3.26 -15.14
C GLN A 77 -10.69 -3.43 -13.65
N SER A 78 -11.88 -3.95 -13.33
CA SER A 78 -12.28 -4.23 -11.95
C SER A 78 -11.37 -5.25 -11.25
N TYR A 79 -10.92 -6.28 -11.98
CA TYR A 79 -9.95 -7.25 -11.47
C TYR A 79 -8.56 -6.64 -11.33
N ILE A 80 -8.10 -5.87 -12.32
CA ILE A 80 -6.79 -5.19 -12.26
C ILE A 80 -6.73 -4.25 -11.06
N SER A 81 -7.77 -3.46 -10.82
CA SER A 81 -7.87 -2.59 -9.64
C SER A 81 -7.94 -3.39 -8.33
N TRP A 82 -8.60 -4.55 -8.33
CA TRP A 82 -8.58 -5.46 -7.19
C TRP A 82 -7.18 -5.99 -6.91
N ALA A 83 -6.48 -6.48 -7.93
CA ALA A 83 -5.13 -7.03 -7.84
C ALA A 83 -4.13 -5.97 -7.35
N GLY A 84 -4.20 -4.74 -7.86
CA GLY A 84 -3.36 -3.63 -7.38
C GLY A 84 -3.50 -3.37 -5.88
N PHE A 85 -4.73 -3.28 -5.39
CA PHE A 85 -4.95 -3.12 -3.95
C PHE A 85 -4.47 -4.33 -3.13
N ASN A 86 -4.62 -5.58 -3.62
CA ASN A 86 -4.09 -6.71 -2.86
C ASN A 86 -2.57 -6.74 -2.88
N PHE A 87 -1.95 -6.34 -3.99
CA PHE A 87 -0.51 -6.27 -4.08
C PHE A 87 0.07 -5.29 -3.04
N GLU A 88 -0.55 -4.12 -2.87
CA GLU A 88 -0.21 -3.20 -1.78
C GLU A 88 -0.37 -3.85 -0.39
N THR A 89 -1.48 -4.56 -0.15
CA THR A 89 -1.71 -5.28 1.12
C THR A 89 -0.62 -6.33 1.37
N ILE A 90 -0.25 -7.11 0.35
CA ILE A 90 0.79 -8.14 0.44
C ILE A 90 2.14 -7.50 0.74
N CYS A 91 2.51 -6.42 0.05
CA CYS A 91 3.75 -5.68 0.33
C CYS A 91 3.80 -5.21 1.80
N LEU A 92 2.69 -4.69 2.33
CA LEU A 92 2.60 -4.27 3.73
C LEU A 92 2.77 -5.44 4.72
N LYS A 93 2.22 -6.62 4.40
CA LYS A 93 2.42 -7.85 5.20
C LYS A 93 3.89 -8.31 5.19
N HIS A 94 4.61 -8.04 4.11
CA HIS A 94 6.02 -8.43 3.91
C HIS A 94 6.98 -7.26 4.13
N ILE A 95 6.65 -6.37 5.07
CA ILE A 95 7.47 -5.18 5.35
C ILE A 95 8.90 -5.54 5.79
N GLN A 96 9.09 -6.69 6.43
CA GLN A 96 10.42 -7.13 6.86
C GLN A 96 11.29 -7.50 5.66
N GLN A 97 10.75 -8.22 4.68
CA GLN A 97 11.43 -8.50 3.41
C GLN A 97 11.79 -7.21 2.67
N ILE A 98 10.87 -6.23 2.62
CA ILE A 98 11.16 -4.92 2.00
C ILE A 98 12.31 -4.22 2.73
N LYS A 99 12.35 -4.25 4.07
CA LYS A 99 13.45 -3.70 4.85
C LYS A 99 14.78 -4.43 4.63
N LYS A 100 14.73 -5.75 4.45
CA LYS A 100 15.89 -6.59 4.09
C LYS A 100 16.43 -6.23 2.70
N ALA A 101 15.55 -6.12 1.70
CA ALA A 101 15.92 -5.71 0.34
C ALA A 101 16.57 -4.31 0.31
N LEU A 102 16.04 -3.38 1.13
CA LEU A 102 16.63 -2.06 1.35
C LEU A 102 17.95 -2.08 2.15
N LYS A 103 18.34 -3.23 2.72
CA LYS A 103 19.53 -3.41 3.58
C LYS A 103 19.51 -2.52 4.82
N ILE A 104 18.34 -2.36 5.44
CA ILE A 104 18.14 -1.50 6.62
C ILE A 104 17.75 -2.27 7.89
N GLU A 105 17.98 -3.58 7.94
CA GLU A 105 17.66 -4.43 9.11
C GLU A 105 18.39 -3.98 10.38
N GLY A 106 19.62 -3.48 10.24
CA GLY A 106 20.40 -2.90 11.36
C GLY A 106 20.02 -1.47 11.73
N ILE A 107 19.08 -0.84 11.02
CA ILE A 107 18.69 0.56 11.21
C ILE A 107 17.29 0.62 11.77
N HIS A 108 17.16 1.21 12.97
CA HIS A 108 15.85 1.44 13.55
C HIS A 108 14.96 2.24 12.58
N SER A 109 13.83 1.65 12.20
CA SER A 109 12.94 2.18 11.18
C SER A 109 11.47 1.91 11.51
N VAL A 110 10.64 2.94 11.31
CA VAL A 110 9.19 2.87 11.51
C VAL A 110 8.51 2.97 10.16
N HIS A 111 7.60 2.04 9.88
CA HIS A 111 6.76 2.07 8.68
C HIS A 111 5.36 2.61 9.02
N SER A 112 4.77 3.36 8.10
CA SER A 112 3.45 3.97 8.26
C SER A 112 2.87 4.38 6.92
N ALA A 113 1.55 4.54 6.85
CA ALA A 113 0.90 5.21 5.73
C ALA A 113 0.95 6.73 5.94
N TRP A 114 1.11 7.51 4.88
CA TRP A 114 1.13 8.97 4.93
C TRP A 114 0.12 9.55 3.93
N SER A 115 -0.57 10.60 4.34
CA SER A 115 -1.42 11.37 3.44
C SER A 115 -1.65 12.78 3.95
N ASN A 116 -1.85 13.68 3.00
CA ASN A 116 -2.36 15.03 3.20
C ASN A 116 -3.45 15.34 2.17
N GLU A 117 -3.88 16.60 2.07
CA GLU A 117 -4.95 17.02 1.15
C GLU A 117 -4.65 16.76 -0.34
N THR A 118 -3.37 16.65 -0.71
CA THR A 118 -2.91 16.62 -2.10
C THR A 118 -2.19 15.32 -2.49
N ALA A 119 -1.87 14.46 -1.52
CA ALA A 119 -1.02 13.30 -1.72
C ALA A 119 -1.33 12.18 -0.73
N GLN A 120 -1.20 10.94 -1.19
CA GLN A 120 -1.27 9.73 -0.37
C GLN A 120 -0.17 8.76 -0.78
N VAL A 121 0.41 8.10 0.22
CA VAL A 121 1.42 7.06 0.11
C VAL A 121 1.11 5.98 1.14
N ASP A 122 0.88 4.77 0.68
CA ASP A 122 0.46 3.66 1.57
C ASP A 122 1.62 3.13 2.43
N LEU A 123 2.87 3.29 1.98
CA LEU A 123 4.05 2.88 2.72
C LEU A 123 5.15 3.95 2.71
N VAL A 124 5.44 4.47 3.88
CA VAL A 124 6.60 5.32 4.17
C VAL A 124 7.42 4.66 5.27
N ILE A 125 8.72 4.50 5.04
CA ILE A 125 9.67 3.94 6.02
C ILE A 125 10.58 5.07 6.50
N LYS A 126 10.36 5.54 7.73
CA LYS A 126 11.20 6.55 8.38
C LYS A 126 12.32 5.87 9.15
N ARG A 127 13.57 6.20 8.81
CA ARG A 127 14.78 5.60 9.40
C ARG A 127 15.45 6.56 10.40
N ALA A 128 16.18 6.00 11.35
CA ALA A 128 16.90 6.77 12.38
C ALA A 128 18.08 7.58 11.83
N ASP A 129 18.64 7.19 10.69
CA ASP A 129 19.74 7.86 9.98
C ASP A 129 19.31 9.09 9.15
N ARG A 130 18.07 9.57 9.37
CA ARG A 130 17.44 10.69 8.66
C ARG A 130 17.14 10.42 7.18
N TRP A 131 17.01 9.16 6.78
CA TRP A 131 16.44 8.80 5.49
C TRP A 131 14.97 8.42 5.63
N VAL A 132 14.20 8.68 4.57
CA VAL A 132 12.82 8.26 4.43
C VAL A 132 12.63 7.64 3.06
N ASN A 133 12.22 6.38 3.04
CA ASN A 133 11.82 5.69 1.82
C ASN A 133 10.31 5.90 1.62
N LEU A 134 9.94 6.64 0.58
CA LEU A 134 8.58 6.78 0.09
C LEU A 134 8.35 5.64 -0.91
N CYS A 135 7.53 4.67 -0.53
CA CYS A 135 7.37 3.43 -1.29
C CYS A 135 6.13 3.48 -2.19
N GLU A 136 6.32 3.24 -3.49
CA GLU A 136 5.26 3.10 -4.48
C GLU A 136 5.11 1.63 -4.87
N MET A 137 3.94 1.06 -4.58
CA MET A 137 3.62 -0.32 -4.91
C MET A 137 2.78 -0.33 -6.19
N LYS A 138 3.28 -0.97 -7.26
CA LYS A 138 2.61 -0.99 -8.58
C LYS A 138 2.41 -2.41 -9.08
N PHE A 139 1.15 -2.78 -9.25
CA PHE A 139 0.76 -4.03 -9.90
C PHE A 139 0.48 -3.78 -11.39
N HIS A 140 1.25 -4.40 -12.26
CA HIS A 140 1.05 -4.39 -13.71
C HIS A 140 1.28 -5.81 -14.24
N THR A 141 0.73 -6.14 -15.40
CA THR A 141 1.02 -7.42 -16.06
C THR A 141 2.30 -7.38 -16.89
N THR A 142 2.92 -6.20 -16.98
CA THR A 142 4.17 -5.90 -17.68
C THR A 142 4.99 -4.91 -16.85
N ARG A 143 6.14 -4.49 -17.36
CA ARG A 143 6.91 -3.40 -16.73
C ARG A 143 6.06 -2.12 -16.61
N PHE A 144 6.13 -1.50 -15.44
CA PHE A 144 5.48 -0.22 -15.19
C PHE A 144 6.23 0.90 -15.89
N GLN A 145 5.52 1.81 -16.57
CA GLN A 145 6.15 2.97 -17.19
C GLN A 145 5.71 4.24 -16.46
N ILE A 146 6.69 5.03 -16.01
CA ILE A 146 6.44 6.36 -15.47
C ILE A 146 6.21 7.31 -16.65
N ASP A 147 5.01 7.87 -16.76
CA ASP A 147 4.69 8.93 -17.70
C ASP A 147 4.88 10.32 -17.06
N LYS A 148 4.70 11.38 -17.85
CA LYS A 148 4.87 12.76 -17.38
C LYS A 148 3.99 13.08 -16.17
N LYS A 149 2.73 12.67 -16.21
CA LYS A 149 1.76 12.92 -15.13
C LYS A 149 2.13 12.16 -13.85
N GLY A 150 2.58 10.91 -14.00
CA GLY A 150 3.11 10.08 -12.94
C GLY A 150 4.33 10.72 -12.29
N ALA A 151 5.28 11.21 -13.10
CA ALA A 151 6.46 11.91 -12.60
C ALA A 151 6.10 13.18 -11.81
N GLU A 152 5.18 14.01 -12.31
CA GLU A 152 4.69 15.20 -11.60
C GLU A 152 4.04 14.84 -10.25
N ASN A 153 3.22 13.78 -10.23
CA ASN A 153 2.61 13.28 -8.99
C ASN A 153 3.67 12.78 -7.99
N LEU A 154 4.68 12.04 -8.46
CA LEU A 154 5.77 11.54 -7.61
C LEU A 154 6.58 12.68 -7.01
N ARG A 155 6.94 13.70 -7.80
CA ARG A 155 7.62 14.91 -7.29
C ARG A 155 6.78 15.61 -6.23
N ASN A 156 5.48 15.80 -6.48
CA ASN A 156 4.59 16.40 -5.47
C ASN A 156 4.57 15.57 -4.18
N LYS A 157 4.47 14.25 -4.25
CA LYS A 157 4.49 13.39 -3.04
C LYS A 157 5.79 13.57 -2.25
N VAL A 158 6.94 13.57 -2.92
CA VAL A 158 8.25 13.79 -2.28
C VAL A 158 8.32 15.17 -1.64
N ASP A 159 7.96 16.22 -2.37
CA ASP A 159 8.01 17.61 -1.89
C ASP A 159 7.10 17.84 -0.68
N GLN A 160 5.88 17.31 -0.74
CA GLN A 160 4.89 17.44 0.33
C GLN A 160 5.35 16.69 1.60
N LEU A 161 5.87 15.47 1.45
CA LEU A 161 6.40 14.72 2.59
C LEU A 161 7.63 15.42 3.19
N LYS A 162 8.54 15.91 2.34
CA LYS A 162 9.74 16.65 2.74
C LYS A 162 9.40 17.92 3.54
N LYS A 163 8.38 18.67 3.11
CA LYS A 163 7.86 19.84 3.84
C LYS A 163 7.38 19.49 5.26
N GLU A 164 6.71 18.34 5.41
CA GLU A 164 6.18 17.91 6.71
C GLU A 164 7.27 17.41 7.67
N ILE A 165 8.27 16.68 7.17
CA ILE A 165 9.31 16.06 8.02
C ILE A 165 10.51 16.98 8.28
N GLY A 166 10.67 18.03 7.49
CA GLY A 166 11.72 19.04 7.62
C GLY A 166 12.95 18.78 6.74
N PRO A 167 13.81 19.81 6.58
CA PRO A 167 14.89 19.83 5.60
C PRO A 167 16.02 18.83 5.90
N SER A 168 16.15 18.38 7.15
CA SER A 168 17.23 17.50 7.60
C SER A 168 17.08 16.03 7.19
N TYR A 169 15.91 15.62 6.67
CA TYR A 169 15.63 14.25 6.25
C TYR A 169 15.74 14.08 4.74
N ALA A 170 16.52 13.13 4.23
CA ALA A 170 16.46 12.75 2.81
C ALA A 170 15.18 11.96 2.53
N VAL A 171 14.49 12.26 1.43
CA VAL A 171 13.32 11.49 0.96
C VAL A 171 13.70 10.85 -0.37
N THR A 172 13.54 9.54 -0.46
CA THR A 172 13.86 8.76 -1.66
C THR A 172 12.65 7.98 -2.12
N LEU A 173 12.51 7.80 -3.43
CA LEU A 173 11.44 6.98 -4.00
C LEU A 173 11.93 5.55 -4.15
N THR A 174 11.18 4.62 -3.56
CA THR A 174 11.40 3.18 -3.67
C THR A 174 10.20 2.56 -4.35
N PHE A 175 10.41 1.78 -5.40
CA PHE A 175 9.33 1.07 -6.06
C PHE A 175 9.34 -0.40 -5.71
N ILE A 176 8.16 -0.93 -5.45
CA ILE A 176 7.92 -2.37 -5.38
C ILE A 176 6.93 -2.67 -6.51
N THR A 177 7.35 -3.46 -7.47
CA THR A 177 6.56 -3.76 -8.66
C THR A 177 6.47 -5.26 -8.90
N THR A 178 5.59 -5.67 -9.78
CA THR A 178 5.48 -7.08 -10.20
C THR A 178 6.60 -7.46 -11.18
N PHE A 179 6.76 -6.70 -12.27
CA PHE A 179 7.69 -7.04 -13.36
C PHE A 179 8.79 -6.00 -13.62
N GLY A 180 8.94 -5.02 -12.73
CA GLY A 180 9.92 -3.95 -12.84
C GLY A 180 9.39 -2.68 -13.49
N ILE A 181 10.29 -1.72 -13.72
CA ILE A 181 10.01 -0.42 -14.33
C ILE A 181 10.69 -0.33 -15.71
N VAL A 182 10.08 0.42 -16.62
CA VAL A 182 10.69 0.82 -17.88
C VAL A 182 11.71 1.93 -17.60
N GLU A 183 12.98 1.68 -17.91
CA GLU A 183 14.05 2.68 -17.80
C GLU A 183 13.86 3.78 -18.84
N ASN A 184 13.41 4.94 -18.37
CA ASN A 184 13.27 6.17 -19.16
C ASN A 184 13.84 7.36 -18.37
N SER A 185 13.76 8.56 -18.92
CA SER A 185 14.29 9.76 -18.24
C SER A 185 13.71 9.98 -16.84
N TYR A 186 12.43 9.67 -16.62
CA TYR A 186 11.79 9.85 -15.32
C TYR A 186 12.22 8.79 -14.31
N TYR A 187 12.50 7.56 -14.77
CA TYR A 187 13.09 6.52 -13.92
C TYR A 187 14.44 6.98 -13.36
N HIS A 188 15.37 7.39 -14.23
CA HIS A 188 16.71 7.81 -13.81
C HIS A 188 16.72 9.09 -12.97
N GLU A 189 15.71 9.95 -13.12
CA GLU A 189 15.56 11.16 -12.32
C GLU A 189 15.02 10.88 -10.90
N LEU A 190 14.04 9.99 -10.79
CA LEU A 190 13.19 9.90 -9.59
C LEU A 190 13.44 8.64 -8.76
N VAL A 191 13.76 7.51 -9.39
CA VAL A 191 13.76 6.20 -8.72
C VAL A 191 15.13 5.91 -8.12
N GLU A 192 15.18 5.79 -6.79
CA GLU A 192 16.40 5.43 -6.06
C GLU A 192 16.56 3.91 -5.94
N ASN A 193 15.45 3.22 -5.63
CA ASN A 193 15.43 1.77 -5.48
C ASN A 193 14.24 1.19 -6.24
N GLU A 194 14.47 0.07 -6.92
CA GLU A 194 13.45 -0.74 -7.55
C GLU A 194 13.60 -2.18 -7.08
N PHE A 195 12.49 -2.76 -6.62
CA PHE A 195 12.39 -4.17 -6.32
C PHE A 195 11.20 -4.78 -7.06
N THR A 196 11.37 -6.00 -7.53
CA THR A 196 10.27 -6.82 -8.05
C THR A 196 9.62 -7.59 -6.90
N MET A 197 8.45 -8.18 -7.14
CA MET A 197 7.71 -8.93 -6.13
C MET A 197 8.45 -10.13 -5.58
N GLU A 198 9.52 -10.57 -6.25
CA GLU A 198 10.38 -11.67 -5.81
C GLU A 198 10.92 -11.45 -4.39
N ILE A 199 11.25 -10.20 -4.03
CA ILE A 199 11.77 -9.91 -2.68
C ILE A 199 10.79 -10.30 -1.57
N LEU A 200 9.48 -10.35 -1.87
CA LEU A 200 8.45 -10.65 -0.88
C LEU A 200 8.51 -12.12 -0.43
N PHE A 201 9.16 -12.98 -1.20
CA PHE A 201 9.32 -14.41 -0.90
C PHE A 201 10.66 -14.74 -0.23
N ASP A 202 11.51 -13.74 0.04
CA ASP A 202 12.76 -13.94 0.76
C ASP A 202 12.49 -14.39 2.21
N GLU A 203 13.31 -15.32 2.68
CA GLU A 203 13.30 -15.75 4.09
C GLU A 203 13.81 -14.61 4.99
N ILE A 204 13.14 -14.41 6.12
CA ILE A 204 13.62 -13.53 7.19
C ILE A 204 14.34 -14.41 8.20
N SER A 205 15.63 -14.16 8.41
CA SER A 205 16.47 -14.85 9.40
C SER A 205 16.29 -14.29 10.80
#